data_AF-A0AAD8GYK3-F1
#
_entry.id   AF-A0AAD8GYK3-F1
#
_cell.length_a   1.000
_cell.length_b   1.000
_cell.length_c   1.000
_cell.angle_alpha   90.00
_cell.angle_beta   90.00
_cell.angle_gamma   90.00
#
_symmetry.space_group_name_H-M   'P 1'
#
loop_
_entity.id
_entity.type
_entity.pdbx_description
1 polymer ?
#
loop_
_entity_poly.entity_id
_entity_poly.type
_entity_poly.pdbx_seq_one_letter_code
_entity_poly.pdbx_strand_id
1 'polypeptide(L)'
;MRNGDSEFPKMVTEMEIEKDAASHYTRSIYYKVRKEIKAACCHMSLDNLVTADNVKKCMIRDKHVKDKVFEVDLSLSSNDISCSCHLFTRVGYPCRHIFYCLSLSSIEQIPQQLLSKCWMKNAVETYSTIDLVAESNGSSDEEKRKSTSK
;
A
#
# COMPACT_ATOMS: atom_id res chain seq x y z
N MET A 1 -24.90 10.21 26.86
CA MET A 1 -23.64 9.49 27.13
C MET A 1 -23.10 8.98 25.80
N ARG A 2 -21.88 9.36 25.42
CA ARG A 2 -21.26 8.94 24.16
C ARG A 2 -20.79 7.49 24.31
N ASN A 3 -21.47 6.55 23.66
CA ASN A 3 -20.91 5.22 23.42
C ASN A 3 -20.02 5.33 22.19
N GLY A 4 -18.77 5.72 22.41
CA GLY A 4 -17.73 5.59 21.41
C GLY A 4 -17.26 4.14 21.44
N ASP A 5 -17.81 3.31 20.56
CA ASP A 5 -17.25 1.99 20.28
C ASP A 5 -15.86 2.19 19.65
N SER A 6 -14.86 2.36 20.50
CA SER A 6 -13.45 2.15 20.18
C SER A 6 -13.22 0.64 20.00
N GLU A 7 -13.98 0.00 19.12
CA GLU A 7 -13.78 -1.41 18.79
C GLU A 7 -12.62 -1.50 17.80
N PHE A 8 -11.46 -1.92 18.31
CA PHE A 8 -10.42 -2.50 17.48
C PHE A 8 -11.04 -3.49 16.48
N PRO A 9 -10.61 -3.48 15.21
CA PRO A 9 -11.17 -4.39 14.22
C PRO A 9 -11.02 -5.85 14.71
N LYS A 10 -12.13 -6.60 14.75
CA LYS A 10 -12.12 -8.01 15.15
C LYS A 10 -11.23 -8.80 14.19
N MET A 11 -10.09 -9.26 14.67
CA MET A 11 -9.20 -10.12 13.91
C MET A 11 -9.80 -11.52 13.83
N VAL A 12 -9.79 -12.11 12.64
CA VAL A 12 -10.42 -13.43 12.41
C VAL A 12 -9.37 -14.49 12.12
N THR A 13 -8.17 -14.09 11.68
CA THR A 13 -7.01 -14.99 11.57
C THR A 13 -5.98 -14.65 12.65
N GLU A 14 -5.17 -15.63 13.02
CA GLU A 14 -4.03 -15.46 13.94
C GLU A 14 -2.76 -14.96 13.23
N MET A 15 -2.88 -14.48 11.98
CA MET A 15 -1.73 -14.08 11.17
C MET A 15 -1.21 -12.68 11.55
N GLU A 16 0.10 -12.54 11.70
CA GLU A 16 0.76 -11.26 11.99
C GLU A 16 0.46 -10.19 10.93
N ILE A 17 0.36 -10.59 9.65
CA ILE A 17 0.03 -9.65 8.57
C ILE A 17 -1.40 -9.08 8.65
N GLU A 18 -2.34 -9.78 9.30
CA GLU A 18 -3.67 -9.22 9.58
C GLU A 18 -3.61 -8.19 10.70
N LYS A 19 -2.81 -8.45 11.75
CA LYS A 19 -2.56 -7.48 12.84
C LYS A 19 -1.91 -6.21 12.30
N ASP A 20 -0.90 -6.38 11.45
CA ASP A 20 -0.21 -5.29 10.77
C ASP A 20 -1.18 -4.45 9.90
N ALA A 21 -2.00 -5.13 9.08
CA ALA A 21 -3.05 -4.48 8.29
C ALA A 21 -4.03 -3.66 9.16
N ALA A 22 -4.44 -4.21 10.32
CA ALA A 22 -5.35 -3.54 11.24
C ALA A 22 -4.72 -2.28 11.85
N SER A 23 -3.39 -2.22 11.97
CA SER A 23 -2.68 -1.06 12.48
C SER A 23 -2.67 0.10 11.46
N HIS A 24 -2.44 -0.21 10.18
CA HIS A 24 -2.25 0.78 9.12
C HIS A 24 -3.54 1.30 8.48
N TYR A 25 -4.47 0.41 8.14
CA TYR A 25 -5.63 0.77 7.32
C TYR A 25 -6.78 1.36 8.13
N THR A 26 -7.53 2.29 7.53
CA THR A 26 -8.85 2.68 8.06
C THR A 26 -9.76 1.45 8.20
N ARG A 27 -10.73 1.48 9.12
CA ARG A 27 -11.60 0.34 9.43
C ARG A 27 -12.28 -0.26 8.19
N SER A 28 -12.77 0.59 7.27
CA SER A 28 -13.44 0.15 6.04
C SER A 28 -12.49 -0.55 5.07
N ILE A 29 -11.25 -0.07 4.93
CA ILE A 29 -10.25 -0.66 4.05
C ILE A 29 -9.67 -1.93 4.67
N TYR A 30 -9.42 -1.95 5.97
CA TYR A 30 -8.99 -3.15 6.68
C TYR A 30 -9.91 -4.35 6.39
N TYR A 31 -11.24 -4.18 6.41
CA TYR A 31 -12.15 -5.28 6.10
C TYR A 31 -12.06 -5.77 4.65
N LYS A 32 -11.69 -4.92 3.70
CA LYS A 32 -11.42 -5.33 2.31
C LYS A 32 -10.10 -6.09 2.22
N VAL A 33 -9.04 -5.56 2.83
CA VAL A 33 -7.71 -6.17 2.89
C VAL A 33 -7.76 -7.54 3.58
N ARG A 34 -8.47 -7.67 4.69
CA ARG A 34 -8.66 -8.95 5.39
C ARG A 34 -9.30 -10.02 4.50
N LYS A 35 -10.24 -9.66 3.60
CA LYS A 35 -10.80 -10.62 2.64
C LYS A 35 -9.74 -11.11 1.66
N GLU A 36 -8.86 -10.22 1.20
CA GLU A 36 -7.74 -10.58 0.34
C GLU A 36 -6.72 -11.48 1.06
N ILE A 37 -6.36 -11.17 2.32
CA ILE A 37 -5.48 -12.01 3.15
C ILE A 37 -6.07 -13.42 3.32
N LYS A 38 -7.35 -13.53 3.71
CA LYS A 38 -8.00 -14.83 3.87
C LYS A 38 -8.04 -15.62 2.55
N ALA A 39 -8.32 -14.95 1.44
CA ALA A 39 -8.37 -15.60 0.14
C ALA A 39 -6.99 -16.11 -0.31
N ALA A 40 -5.90 -15.43 0.08
CA ALA A 40 -4.54 -15.87 -0.16
C ALA A 40 -4.25 -17.23 0.50
N CYS A 41 -4.75 -17.46 1.72
CA CYS A 41 -4.52 -18.70 2.47
C CYS A 41 -5.30 -19.90 1.95
N CYS A 42 -6.53 -19.70 1.46
CA CYS A 42 -7.44 -20.81 1.19
C CYS A 42 -7.51 -21.22 -0.28
N HIS A 43 -7.21 -20.31 -1.22
CA HIS A 43 -7.60 -20.48 -2.63
C HIS A 43 -6.44 -20.38 -3.62
N MET A 44 -5.20 -20.18 -3.15
CA MET A 44 -4.03 -20.04 -4.00
C MET A 44 -3.19 -21.32 -4.02
N SER A 45 -2.42 -21.51 -5.10
CA SER A 45 -1.34 -22.48 -5.16
C SER A 45 -0.17 -21.92 -5.99
N LEU A 46 1.05 -22.25 -5.60
CA LEU A 46 2.26 -21.89 -6.33
C LEU A 46 2.42 -22.80 -7.56
N ASP A 47 2.55 -22.20 -8.73
CA ASP A 47 2.79 -22.89 -10.01
C ASP A 47 4.29 -22.92 -10.32
N ASN A 48 4.97 -21.79 -10.12
CA ASN A 48 6.41 -21.66 -10.28
C ASN A 48 6.98 -20.53 -9.40
N LEU A 49 8.24 -20.66 -9.00
CA LEU A 49 8.97 -19.64 -8.24
C LEU A 49 10.40 -19.54 -8.76
N VAL A 50 10.76 -18.37 -9.28
CA VAL A 50 12.10 -18.10 -9.80
C VAL A 50 12.66 -16.86 -9.12
N THR A 51 13.93 -16.90 -8.75
CA THR A 51 14.64 -15.72 -8.26
C THR A 51 15.83 -15.46 -9.18
N ALA A 52 15.84 -14.30 -9.84
CA ALA A 52 16.89 -13.87 -10.75
C ALA A 52 17.03 -12.34 -10.69
N ASP A 53 18.23 -11.81 -10.84
CA ASP A 53 18.50 -10.37 -10.92
C ASP A 53 17.89 -9.53 -9.78
N ASN A 54 17.96 -10.05 -8.53
CA ASN A 54 17.32 -9.46 -7.34
C ASN A 54 15.79 -9.32 -7.42
N VAL A 55 15.13 -10.07 -8.30
CA VAL A 55 13.68 -10.15 -8.40
C VAL A 55 13.22 -11.58 -8.14
N LYS A 56 12.31 -11.74 -7.18
CA LYS A 56 11.58 -12.99 -6.94
C LYS A 56 10.26 -12.94 -7.71
N LYS A 57 10.14 -13.79 -8.73
CA LYS A 57 8.93 -13.96 -9.54
C LYS A 57 8.12 -15.16 -9.04
N CYS A 58 6.89 -14.89 -8.57
CA CYS A 58 5.91 -15.87 -8.13
C CYS A 58 4.84 -16.07 -9.22
N MET A 59 4.69 -17.28 -9.76
CA MET A 59 3.56 -17.66 -10.62
C MET A 59 2.50 -18.35 -9.77
N ILE A 60 1.35 -17.70 -9.59
CA ILE A 60 0.33 -18.09 -8.61
C ILE A 60 -0.96 -18.47 -9.33
N ARG A 61 -1.43 -19.68 -9.10
CA ARG A 61 -2.72 -20.17 -9.59
C ARG A 61 -3.84 -19.80 -8.61
N ASP A 62 -4.88 -19.17 -9.12
CA ASP A 62 -6.04 -18.73 -8.35
C ASP A 62 -7.27 -19.58 -8.66
N LYS A 63 -7.63 -20.47 -7.73
CA LYS A 63 -8.75 -21.41 -7.88
C LYS A 63 -10.11 -20.71 -7.99
N HIS A 64 -10.23 -19.49 -7.47
CA HIS A 64 -11.48 -18.72 -7.57
C HIS A 64 -11.64 -17.98 -8.90
N VAL A 65 -10.59 -17.90 -9.72
CA VAL A 65 -10.61 -17.23 -11.02
C VAL A 65 -10.37 -18.24 -12.13
N LYS A 66 -11.13 -19.34 -12.12
CA LYS A 66 -11.06 -20.42 -13.13
C LYS A 66 -9.64 -20.95 -13.31
N ASP A 67 -8.92 -21.14 -12.21
CA ASP A 67 -7.52 -21.62 -12.19
C ASP A 67 -6.55 -20.77 -13.02
N LYS A 68 -6.84 -19.47 -13.20
CA LYS A 68 -5.95 -18.54 -13.89
C LYS A 68 -4.67 -18.35 -13.10
N VAL A 69 -3.55 -18.24 -13.83
CA VAL A 69 -2.23 -17.95 -13.28
C VAL A 69 -1.97 -16.45 -13.33
N PHE A 70 -1.41 -15.92 -12.24
CA PHE A 70 -1.01 -14.53 -12.07
C PHE A 70 0.47 -14.47 -11.70
N GLU A 71 1.20 -13.58 -12.36
CA GLU A 71 2.58 -13.23 -12.03
C GLU A 71 2.59 -12.16 -10.94
N VAL A 72 3.46 -12.36 -9.94
CA VAL A 72 3.82 -11.38 -8.91
C VAL A 72 5.33 -11.25 -8.89
N ASP A 73 5.81 -10.03 -9.08
CA ASP A 73 7.23 -9.69 -9.02
C ASP A 73 7.53 -8.96 -7.71
N LEU A 74 8.45 -9.50 -6.92
CA LEU A 74 8.99 -8.89 -5.71
C LEU A 74 10.45 -8.51 -5.94
N SER A 75 10.74 -7.21 -5.97
CA SER A 75 12.10 -6.69 -5.94
C SER A 75 12.69 -6.87 -4.55
N LEU A 76 13.77 -7.64 -4.44
CA LEU A 76 14.48 -7.89 -3.18
C LEU A 76 15.34 -6.72 -2.73
N SER A 77 15.67 -5.79 -3.65
CA SER A 77 16.46 -4.60 -3.35
C SER A 77 15.62 -3.41 -2.88
N SER A 78 14.47 -3.20 -3.51
CA SER A 78 13.58 -2.06 -3.21
C SER A 78 12.34 -2.44 -2.40
N ASN A 79 12.08 -3.73 -2.18
CA ASN A 79 10.82 -4.27 -1.66
C ASN A 79 9.59 -3.83 -2.48
N ASP A 80 9.79 -3.39 -3.72
CA ASP A 80 8.70 -3.11 -4.64
C ASP A 80 8.03 -4.41 -5.05
N ILE A 81 6.70 -4.39 -5.05
CA ILE A 81 5.90 -5.55 -5.42
C ILE A 81 4.86 -5.15 -6.44
N SER A 82 4.76 -5.93 -7.52
CA SER A 82 3.74 -5.76 -8.53
C SER A 82 3.02 -7.07 -8.81
N CYS A 83 1.77 -6.98 -9.22
CA CYS A 83 0.99 -8.14 -9.62
C CYS A 83 0.28 -7.85 -10.95
N SER A 84 0.31 -8.83 -11.84
CA SER A 84 -0.39 -8.84 -13.14
C SER A 84 -1.92 -8.70 -13.05
N CYS A 85 -2.53 -8.85 -11.86
CA CYS A 85 -3.96 -8.55 -11.68
C CYS A 85 -4.24 -7.04 -11.53
N HIS A 86 -3.19 -6.23 -11.32
CA HIS A 86 -3.24 -4.77 -11.20
C HIS A 86 -4.28 -4.24 -10.20
N LEU A 87 -4.65 -5.03 -9.18
CA LEU A 87 -5.61 -4.58 -8.18
C LEU A 87 -5.08 -3.35 -7.43
N PHE A 88 -3.83 -3.41 -6.95
CA PHE A 88 -3.22 -2.30 -6.21
C PHE A 88 -3.23 -0.99 -7.00
N THR A 89 -2.88 -1.02 -8.28
CA THR A 89 -2.95 0.14 -9.17
C THR A 89 -4.38 0.69 -9.32
N ARG A 90 -5.39 -0.20 -9.37
CA ARG A 90 -6.80 0.19 -9.58
C ARG A 90 -7.52 0.68 -8.33
N VAL A 91 -7.21 0.10 -7.17
CA VAL A 91 -7.98 0.36 -5.92
C VAL A 91 -7.11 0.83 -4.75
N GLY A 92 -5.79 0.74 -4.85
CA GLY A 92 -4.84 1.24 -3.85
C GLY A 92 -4.56 0.33 -2.66
N TYR A 93 -5.05 -0.92 -2.64
CA TYR A 93 -4.68 -1.91 -1.62
C TYR A 93 -4.31 -3.28 -2.25
N PRO A 94 -3.47 -4.10 -1.59
CA PRO A 94 -2.91 -5.31 -2.21
C PRO A 94 -3.96 -6.38 -2.48
N CYS A 95 -3.76 -7.16 -3.53
CA CYS A 95 -4.57 -8.34 -3.81
C CYS A 95 -4.10 -9.57 -3.03
N ARG A 96 -4.96 -10.59 -2.99
CA ARG A 96 -4.62 -11.92 -2.47
C ARG A 96 -3.37 -12.55 -3.09
N HIS A 97 -3.06 -12.27 -4.36
CA HIS A 97 -1.85 -12.79 -5.01
C HIS A 97 -0.59 -12.21 -4.39
N ILE A 98 -0.59 -10.90 -4.10
CA ILE A 98 0.51 -10.22 -3.40
C ILE A 98 0.65 -10.81 -1.99
N PHE A 99 -0.45 -10.92 -1.23
CA PHE A 99 -0.41 -11.52 0.11
C PHE A 99 0.10 -12.96 0.10
N TYR A 100 -0.24 -13.75 -0.91
CA TYR A 100 0.30 -15.09 -1.06
C TYR A 100 1.81 -15.08 -1.33
N CYS A 101 2.32 -14.24 -2.24
CA CYS A 101 3.77 -14.13 -2.49
C CYS A 101 4.55 -13.59 -1.27
N LEU A 102 3.95 -12.70 -0.46
CA LEU A 102 4.50 -12.29 0.84
C LEU A 102 4.62 -13.48 1.80
N SER A 103 3.57 -14.31 1.91
CA SER A 103 3.59 -15.50 2.75
C SER A 103 4.65 -16.52 2.33
N LEU A 104 4.85 -16.71 1.02
CA LEU A 104 5.92 -17.56 0.47
C LEU A 104 7.33 -17.01 0.77
N SER A 105 7.43 -15.71 1.07
CA SER A 105 8.67 -15.03 1.42
C SER A 105 8.84 -14.84 2.93
N SER A 106 7.96 -15.41 3.75
CA SER A 106 7.93 -15.22 5.21
C SER A 106 7.89 -13.75 5.64
N ILE A 107 7.24 -12.90 4.83
CA ILE A 107 7.05 -11.48 5.13
C ILE A 107 5.72 -11.34 5.87
N GLU A 108 5.81 -10.95 7.13
CA GLU A 108 4.67 -10.86 8.04
C GLU A 108 4.13 -9.42 8.19
N GLN A 109 4.85 -8.42 7.70
CA GLN A 109 4.43 -7.02 7.69
C GLN A 109 4.18 -6.54 6.27
N ILE A 110 3.22 -5.65 6.08
CA ILE A 110 2.92 -5.08 4.76
C ILE A 110 4.04 -4.10 4.39
N PRO A 111 4.79 -4.34 3.30
CA PRO A 111 5.81 -3.41 2.83
C PRO A 111 5.22 -2.01 2.61
N GLN A 112 5.97 -0.96 2.98
CA GLN A 112 5.50 0.41 2.91
C GLN A 112 5.05 0.83 1.49
N GLN A 113 5.67 0.25 0.47
CA GLN A 113 5.35 0.41 -0.95
C GLN A 113 3.91 -0.01 -1.29
N LEU A 114 3.33 -0.91 -0.48
CA LEU A 114 1.97 -1.42 -0.61
C LEU A 114 0.96 -0.69 0.29
N LEU A 115 1.39 0.35 1.02
CA LEU A 115 0.53 1.19 1.86
C LEU A 115 0.23 2.52 1.14
N SER A 116 -0.93 2.59 0.49
CA SER A 116 -1.39 3.84 -0.11
C SER A 116 -1.85 4.84 0.95
N LYS A 117 -1.29 6.06 0.92
CA LYS A 117 -1.55 7.13 1.91
C LYS A 117 -3.03 7.45 2.09
N CYS A 118 -3.83 7.40 1.01
CA CYS A 118 -5.27 7.70 1.06
C CYS A 118 -6.09 6.70 1.89
N TRP A 119 -5.56 5.51 2.13
CA TRP A 119 -6.26 4.43 2.82
C TRP A 119 -5.76 4.17 4.24
N MET A 120 -4.69 4.85 4.63
CA MET A 120 -4.12 4.77 5.97
C MET A 120 -4.93 5.60 6.97
N LYS A 121 -4.91 5.22 8.25
CA LYS A 121 -5.61 5.96 9.32
C LYS A 121 -5.19 7.43 9.42
N ASN A 122 -3.94 7.75 9.04
CA ASN A 122 -3.39 9.11 9.10
C ASN A 122 -3.58 9.89 7.78
N ALA A 123 -4.45 9.43 6.87
CA ALA A 123 -4.71 10.11 5.61
C ALA A 123 -5.11 11.59 5.83
N VAL A 124 -5.84 11.89 6.90
CA VAL A 124 -6.32 13.24 7.23
C VAL A 124 -5.19 14.20 7.61
N GLU A 125 -4.13 13.73 8.28
CA GLU A 125 -2.98 14.58 8.65
C GLU A 125 -2.20 15.09 7.45
N THR A 126 -2.27 14.38 6.31
CA THR A 126 -1.50 14.73 5.10
C THR A 126 -2.17 15.83 4.28
N TYR A 127 -3.48 16.03 4.42
CA TYR A 127 -4.21 17.09 3.71
C TYR A 127 -4.23 18.43 4.46
N SER A 128 -4.12 18.42 5.79
CA SER A 128 -4.16 19.64 6.61
C SER A 128 -2.91 20.54 6.50
N THR A 129 -1.80 20.04 5.94
CA THR A 129 -0.56 20.82 5.77
C THR A 129 -0.51 21.62 4.47
N ILE A 130 -1.41 21.35 3.52
CA ILE A 130 -1.43 22.01 2.20
C ILE A 130 -2.07 23.40 2.29
N ASP A 131 -2.92 23.65 3.29
CA ASP A 131 -3.64 24.92 3.46
C ASP A 131 -2.83 26.02 4.21
N LEU A 132 -1.57 25.77 4.60
CA LEU A 132 -0.76 26.75 5.33
C LEU A 132 0.34 27.43 4.50
N VAL A 133 0.51 27.08 3.22
CA VAL A 133 1.57 27.63 2.35
C VAL A 133 1.10 28.68 1.33
N ALA A 134 -0.18 29.07 1.36
CA ALA A 134 -0.69 30.15 0.55
C ALA A 134 -1.03 31.36 1.43
N GLU A 135 -0.03 32.23 1.69
CA GLU A 135 -0.16 33.69 1.56
C GLU A 135 1.08 34.47 2.05
N SER A 136 1.34 35.57 1.33
CA SER A 136 2.42 36.58 1.40
C SER A 136 3.72 36.26 0.63
N ASN A 137 4.13 36.99 -0.42
CA ASN A 137 3.67 38.25 -1.00
C ASN A 137 4.11 38.34 -2.48
N GLY A 138 3.23 38.82 -3.36
CA GLY A 138 3.58 39.28 -4.70
C GLY A 138 3.87 40.78 -4.75
N SER A 139 4.97 41.13 -5.42
CA SER A 139 5.23 42.27 -6.34
C SER A 139 4.85 43.71 -5.92
N SER A 140 5.68 44.74 -6.12
CA SER A 140 5.94 45.33 -7.45
C SER A 140 7.15 46.28 -7.49
N ASP A 141 8.01 46.09 -8.50
CA ASP A 141 8.52 47.01 -9.54
C ASP A 141 9.27 48.35 -9.27
N GLU A 142 10.47 48.36 -9.89
CA GLU A 142 11.07 49.35 -10.83
C GLU A 142 11.69 50.71 -10.37
N GLU A 143 12.95 50.87 -10.81
CA GLU A 143 13.63 52.08 -11.32
C GLU A 143 14.45 52.98 -10.37
N LYS A 144 15.80 53.01 -10.55
CA LYS A 144 16.49 54.04 -11.38
C LYS A 144 18.01 53.94 -11.28
N ARG A 145 18.67 53.87 -12.44
CA ARG A 145 20.12 54.02 -12.62
C ARG A 145 20.59 55.44 -12.25
N LYS A 146 21.72 55.58 -11.54
CA LYS A 146 22.76 56.57 -11.92
C LYS A 146 24.14 56.23 -11.35
N SER A 147 25.09 56.14 -12.27
CA SER A 147 26.54 56.22 -12.11
C SER A 147 27.00 57.53 -11.46
N THR A 148 28.02 57.49 -10.59
CA THR A 148 29.26 58.30 -10.73
C THR A 148 30.37 57.79 -9.80
N SER A 149 31.57 57.90 -10.33
CA SER A 149 32.88 57.50 -9.80
C SER A 149 33.47 58.55 -8.85
N LYS A 150 34.41 58.09 -8.00
CA LYS A 150 35.41 58.85 -7.20
C LYS A 150 34.92 59.59 -5.96
#